data_AF-A0A7S3IAK5-F1
#
_entry.id   AF-A0A7S3IAK5-F1
#
_cell.length_a   1.000
_cell.length_b   1.000
_cell.length_c   1.000
_cell.angle_alpha   90.00
_cell.angle_beta   90.00
_cell.angle_gamma   90.00
#
_symmetry.space_group_name_H-M   'P 1'
#
loop_
_entity.id
_entity.type
_entity.pdbx_description
1 polymer ?
#
loop_
_entity_poly.entity_id
_entity_poly.type
_entity_poly.pdbx_seq_one_letter_code
_entity_poly.pdbx_strand_id
1 'polypeptide(L)'
;IELIEKYTSIEAEIRKECPIKIRLNMVEVDCSEINKLLRKECDEIVFLLINSVLKSNFERGKAVYQKFEDINNQLVQKADSEEKLVEIESFKNTCRDTTIPNLFEEYNDVKEWYKMLYNYPYNISEEDLGSLKQCSFWVMKIWPTMQEVELRLQSER
;
A
#
# COMPACT_ATOMS: atom_id res chain seq x y z
N ILE A 1 -0.87 8.36 10.56
CA ILE A 1 -0.40 7.67 11.77
C ILE A 1 -0.74 8.50 13.00
N GLU A 2 -0.34 9.77 13.07
CA GLU A 2 -0.65 10.69 14.18
C GLU A 2 -2.14 10.72 14.60
N LEU A 3 -3.07 10.71 13.64
CA LEU A 3 -4.51 10.69 13.96
C LEU A 3 -4.94 9.35 14.58
N ILE A 4 -4.41 8.22 14.11
CA ILE A 4 -4.72 6.91 14.67
C ILE A 4 -4.22 6.84 16.11
N GLU A 5 -2.99 7.28 16.36
CA GLU A 5 -2.42 7.36 17.71
C GLU A 5 -3.24 8.29 18.62
N LYS A 6 -3.61 9.47 18.12
CA LYS A 6 -4.45 10.42 18.86
C LYS A 6 -5.78 9.80 19.31
N TYR A 7 -6.53 9.17 18.42
CA TYR A 7 -7.82 8.57 18.78
C TYR A 7 -7.66 7.32 19.66
N THR A 8 -6.58 6.56 19.49
CA THR A 8 -6.24 5.44 20.38
C THR A 8 -5.91 5.94 21.80
N SER A 9 -5.18 7.06 21.93
CA SER A 9 -4.90 7.69 23.22
C SER A 9 -6.17 8.24 23.88
N ILE A 10 -7.05 8.89 23.12
CA ILE A 10 -8.33 9.41 23.63
C ILE A 10 -9.21 8.25 24.14
N GLU A 11 -9.26 7.11 23.43
CA GLU A 11 -9.99 5.92 23.90
C GLU A 11 -9.44 5.42 25.25
N ALA A 12 -8.11 5.36 25.38
CA ALA A 12 -7.44 4.95 26.60
C ALA A 12 -7.68 5.94 27.76
N GLU A 13 -7.70 7.25 27.47
CA GLU A 13 -8.04 8.30 28.44
C GLU A 13 -9.50 8.18 28.91
N ILE A 14 -10.46 7.99 28.00
CA ILE A 14 -11.87 7.75 28.37
C ILE A 14 -12.00 6.53 29.28
N ARG A 15 -11.23 5.47 29.00
CA ARG A 15 -11.25 4.24 29.80
C ARG A 15 -10.66 4.44 31.20
N LYS A 16 -9.66 5.31 31.35
CA LYS A 16 -8.91 5.52 32.59
C LYS A 16 -9.49 6.64 33.47
N GLU A 17 -9.94 7.72 32.85
CA GLU A 17 -10.25 8.98 33.53
C GLU A 17 -11.75 9.25 33.63
N CYS A 18 -12.59 8.73 32.72
CA CYS A 18 -14.03 8.99 32.79
C CYS A 18 -14.71 8.11 33.85
N PRO A 19 -15.33 8.71 34.89
CA PRO A 19 -16.06 7.96 35.90
C PRO A 19 -17.31 7.30 35.29
N ILE A 20 -17.61 6.09 35.75
CA ILE A 20 -18.82 5.35 35.34
C ILE A 20 -20.06 5.99 35.97
N LYS A 21 -19.93 6.51 37.19
CA LYS A 21 -21.01 7.13 37.95
C LYS A 21 -20.52 8.40 38.63
N ILE A 22 -21.33 9.45 38.56
CA ILE A 22 -21.08 10.72 39.24
C ILE A 22 -22.18 10.90 40.29
N ARG A 23 -21.78 10.95 41.57
CA ARG A 23 -22.71 11.24 42.67
C ARG A 23 -22.75 12.73 42.94
N LEU A 24 -23.95 13.29 42.84
CA LEU A 24 -24.30 14.63 43.25
C LEU A 24 -25.16 14.55 44.51
N ASN A 25 -25.32 15.66 45.24
CA ASN A 25 -25.94 15.69 46.58
C ASN A 25 -27.33 15.01 46.68
N MET A 26 -28.11 14.96 45.59
CA MET A 26 -29.44 14.33 45.57
C MET A 26 -29.67 13.41 44.36
N VAL A 27 -28.68 13.22 43.48
CA VAL A 27 -28.83 12.49 42.21
C VAL A 27 -27.57 11.71 41.90
N GLU A 28 -27.70 10.47 41.44
CA GLU A 28 -26.60 9.70 40.84
C GLU A 28 -26.77 9.73 39.32
N VAL A 29 -25.75 10.23 38.60
CA VAL A 29 -25.72 10.23 37.14
C VAL A 29 -24.89 9.03 36.68
N ASP A 30 -25.51 8.16 35.89
CA ASP A 30 -24.82 7.05 35.23
C ASP A 30 -24.26 7.51 33.89
N CYS A 31 -22.93 7.47 33.76
CA CYS A 31 -22.19 7.84 32.55
C CYS A 31 -21.73 6.63 31.75
N SER A 32 -22.08 5.40 32.15
CA SER A 32 -21.62 4.17 31.50
C SER A 32 -21.94 4.14 30.00
N GLU A 33 -23.17 4.48 29.62
CA GLU A 33 -23.60 4.49 28.22
C GLU A 33 -22.90 5.58 27.40
N ILE A 34 -22.67 6.76 27.98
CA ILE A 34 -21.93 7.85 27.31
C ILE A 34 -20.47 7.42 27.08
N ASN A 35 -19.82 6.86 28.09
CA ASN A 35 -18.43 6.37 27.97
C ASN A 35 -18.33 5.21 26.97
N LYS A 36 -19.36 4.38 26.85
CA LYS A 36 -19.43 3.32 25.84
C LYS A 36 -19.60 3.88 24.42
N LEU A 37 -20.47 4.87 24.23
CA LEU A 37 -20.64 5.55 22.95
C LEU A 37 -19.36 6.25 22.51
N LEU A 38 -18.73 7.03 23.39
CA LEU A 38 -17.49 7.76 23.07
C LEU A 38 -16.35 6.82 22.65
N ARG A 39 -16.19 5.68 23.32
CA ARG A 39 -15.21 4.66 22.94
C ARG A 39 -15.54 4.04 21.57
N LYS A 40 -16.80 3.71 21.34
CA LYS A 40 -17.26 3.16 20.06
C LYS A 40 -16.99 4.13 18.90
N GLU A 41 -17.24 5.42 19.08
CA GLU A 41 -16.92 6.45 18.09
C GLU A 41 -15.41 6.53 17.82
N CYS A 42 -14.56 6.43 18.85
CA CYS A 42 -13.11 6.40 18.67
C CYS A 42 -12.66 5.17 17.86
N ASP A 43 -13.18 3.98 18.18
CA ASP A 43 -12.90 2.75 17.45
C ASP A 43 -13.36 2.82 15.99
N GLU A 44 -14.53 3.42 15.73
CA GLU A 44 -15.05 3.63 14.37
C GLU A 44 -14.19 4.60 13.57
N ILE A 45 -13.75 5.71 14.17
CA ILE A 45 -12.85 6.65 13.52
C ILE A 45 -11.52 5.96 13.16
N VAL A 46 -10.94 5.21 14.09
CA VAL A 46 -9.70 4.46 13.84
C VAL A 46 -9.90 3.44 12.71
N PHE A 47 -11.01 2.71 12.71
CA PHE A 47 -11.36 1.78 11.63
C PHE A 47 -11.45 2.47 10.27
N LEU A 48 -12.16 3.60 10.18
CA LEU A 48 -12.31 4.36 8.93
C LEU A 48 -10.97 4.88 8.43
N LEU A 49 -10.11 5.37 9.32
CA LEU A 49 -8.77 5.84 8.98
C LEU A 49 -7.91 4.70 8.43
N ILE A 50 -7.90 3.55 9.09
CA ILE A 50 -7.13 2.37 8.65
C ILE A 50 -7.63 1.87 7.31
N ASN A 51 -8.94 1.76 7.11
CA ASN A 51 -9.52 1.36 5.82
C ASN A 51 -9.19 2.34 4.70
N SER A 52 -9.18 3.64 4.99
CA SER A 52 -8.80 4.65 3.99
C SER A 52 -7.35 4.49 3.57
N VAL A 53 -6.44 4.25 4.53
CA VAL A 53 -5.02 4.00 4.22
C VAL A 53 -4.86 2.70 3.43
N LEU A 54 -5.53 1.63 3.85
CA LEU A 54 -5.49 0.34 3.18
C LEU A 54 -5.97 0.44 1.73
N LYS A 55 -7.12 1.10 1.49
CA LYS A 55 -7.66 1.30 0.14
C LYS A 55 -6.69 2.11 -0.73
N SER A 56 -6.16 3.20 -0.20
CA SER A 56 -5.18 4.02 -0.93
C SER A 56 -3.92 3.23 -1.27
N ASN A 57 -3.41 2.44 -0.33
CA ASN A 57 -2.21 1.65 -0.54
C ASN A 57 -2.44 0.50 -1.54
N PHE A 58 -3.63 -0.11 -1.52
CA PHE A 58 -4.03 -1.10 -2.51
C PHE A 58 -4.08 -0.51 -3.93
N GLU A 59 -4.68 0.67 -4.10
CA GLU A 59 -4.74 1.38 -5.39
C GLU A 59 -3.34 1.75 -5.89
N ARG A 60 -2.46 2.22 -5.00
CA ARG A 60 -1.05 2.49 -5.32
C ARG A 60 -0.31 1.22 -5.76
N GLY A 61 -0.48 0.11 -5.04
CA GLY A 61 0.09 -1.18 -5.42
C GLY A 61 -0.40 -1.66 -6.79
N LYS A 62 -1.69 -1.49 -7.09
CA LYS A 62 -2.24 -1.80 -8.42
C LYS A 62 -1.65 -0.92 -9.53
N ALA A 63 -1.45 0.37 -9.28
CA ALA A 63 -0.81 1.26 -10.23
C ALA A 63 0.65 0.86 -10.52
N VAL A 64 1.41 0.49 -9.49
CA VAL A 64 2.78 -0.04 -9.62
C VAL A 64 2.79 -1.31 -10.45
N TYR A 65 1.87 -2.24 -10.18
CA TYR A 65 1.70 -3.45 -10.97
C TYR A 65 1.44 -3.17 -12.46
N GLN A 66 0.51 -2.25 -12.76
CA GLN A 66 0.19 -1.87 -14.14
C GLN A 66 1.40 -1.30 -14.87
N LYS A 67 2.19 -0.44 -14.21
CA LYS A 67 3.44 0.08 -14.79
C LYS A 67 4.44 -1.04 -15.11
N PHE A 68 4.55 -2.07 -14.26
CA PHE A 68 5.38 -3.24 -14.56
C PHE A 68 4.87 -4.03 -15.77
N GLU A 69 3.56 -4.24 -15.89
CA GLU A 69 2.97 -4.89 -17.06
C GLU A 69 3.20 -4.07 -18.34
N ASP A 70 3.03 -2.76 -18.30
CA ASP A 70 3.23 -1.87 -19.44
C ASP A 70 4.68 -1.91 -19.94
N ILE A 71 5.66 -1.88 -19.03
CA ILE A 71 7.08 -2.03 -19.37
C ILE A 71 7.32 -3.40 -20.02
N ASN A 72 6.80 -4.47 -19.42
CA ASN A 72 6.96 -5.81 -19.97
C ASN A 72 6.34 -5.93 -21.37
N ASN A 73 5.14 -5.39 -21.57
CA ASN A 73 4.45 -5.43 -22.86
C ASN A 73 5.24 -4.66 -23.94
N GLN A 74 5.83 -3.51 -23.60
CA GLN A 74 6.67 -2.75 -24.53
C GLN A 74 7.99 -3.46 -24.84
N LEU A 75 8.63 -4.10 -23.86
CA LEU A 75 9.88 -4.85 -24.06
C LEU A 75 9.71 -6.15 -24.86
N VAL A 76 8.54 -6.80 -24.76
CA VAL A 76 8.21 -8.04 -25.47
C VAL A 76 7.75 -7.80 -26.91
N GLN A 77 7.32 -6.58 -27.27
CA GLN A 77 6.95 -6.27 -28.65
C GLN A 77 8.12 -6.54 -29.61
N LYS A 78 7.79 -7.06 -30.81
CA LYS A 78 8.75 -7.27 -31.89
C LYS A 78 8.96 -5.98 -32.66
N ALA A 79 10.21 -5.69 -33.01
CA ALA A 79 10.53 -4.60 -33.91
C ALA A 79 10.28 -5.05 -35.35
N ASP A 80 9.26 -4.51 -36.00
CA ASP A 80 8.98 -4.77 -37.43
C ASP A 80 9.83 -3.89 -38.36
N SER A 81 10.63 -2.98 -37.79
CA SER A 81 11.41 -1.98 -38.50
C SER A 81 12.64 -1.59 -37.69
N GLU A 82 13.71 -1.16 -38.37
CA GLU A 82 14.97 -0.74 -37.76
C GLU A 82 14.81 0.45 -36.79
N GLU A 83 13.91 1.40 -37.10
CA GLU A 83 13.57 2.52 -36.21
C GLU A 83 12.99 2.04 -34.86
N LYS A 84 12.00 1.15 -34.89
CA LYS A 84 11.43 0.51 -33.68
C LYS A 84 12.49 -0.26 -32.87
N LEU A 85 13.50 -0.82 -33.51
CA LEU A 85 14.57 -1.58 -32.85
C LEU A 85 15.44 -0.64 -32.00
N VAL A 86 15.79 0.52 -32.55
CA VAL A 86 16.50 1.59 -31.83
C VAL A 86 15.66 2.17 -30.69
N GLU A 87 14.35 2.36 -30.91
CA GLU A 87 13.43 2.82 -29.86
C GLU A 87 13.35 1.84 -28.68
N ILE A 88 13.23 0.54 -28.96
CA ILE A 88 13.20 -0.50 -27.92
C ILE A 88 14.54 -0.55 -27.18
N GLU A 89 15.68 -0.36 -27.86
CA GLU A 89 16.99 -0.33 -27.21
C GLU A 89 17.18 0.90 -26.30
N SER A 90 16.72 2.07 -26.74
CA SER A 90 16.70 3.30 -25.93
C SER A 90 15.76 3.17 -24.73
N PHE A 91 14.58 2.60 -24.94
CA PHE A 91 13.61 2.33 -23.88
C PHE A 91 14.15 1.33 -22.85
N LYS A 92 14.81 0.25 -23.31
CA LYS A 92 15.50 -0.74 -22.44
C LYS A 92 16.49 -0.05 -21.51
N ASN A 93 17.36 0.81 -22.06
CA ASN A 93 18.37 1.51 -21.25
C ASN A 93 17.71 2.46 -20.24
N THR A 94 16.69 3.20 -20.66
CA THR A 94 15.90 4.08 -19.78
C THR A 94 15.23 3.29 -18.64
N CYS A 95 14.63 2.13 -18.96
CA CYS A 95 14.03 1.23 -17.99
C CYS A 95 15.04 0.73 -16.97
N ARG A 96 16.22 0.29 -17.43
CA ARG A 96 17.30 -0.21 -16.57
C ARG A 96 17.80 0.86 -15.60
N ASP A 97 18.02 2.07 -16.10
CA ASP A 97 18.74 3.11 -15.36
C ASP A 97 17.83 3.96 -14.47
N THR A 98 16.55 4.11 -14.84
CA THR A 98 15.64 5.06 -14.16
C THR A 98 14.29 4.46 -13.80
N THR A 99 13.55 3.89 -14.76
CA THR A 99 12.16 3.51 -14.55
C THR A 99 12.00 2.35 -13.56
N ILE A 100 12.80 1.29 -13.70
CA ILE A 100 12.74 0.11 -12.82
C ILE A 100 13.22 0.45 -11.40
N PRO A 101 14.35 1.15 -11.19
CA PRO A 101 14.74 1.64 -9.85
C PRO A 101 13.64 2.46 -9.17
N ASN A 102 13.02 3.41 -9.87
CA ASN A 102 11.93 4.22 -9.33
C ASN A 102 10.71 3.36 -8.95
N LEU A 103 10.38 2.36 -9.76
CA LEU A 103 9.30 1.41 -9.44
C LEU A 103 9.61 0.54 -8.23
N PHE A 104 10.88 0.18 -8.01
CA PHE A 104 11.30 -0.52 -6.79
C PHE A 104 11.13 0.36 -5.55
N GLU A 105 11.43 1.65 -5.64
CA GLU A 105 11.19 2.60 -4.56
C GLU A 105 9.70 2.75 -4.27
N GLU A 106 8.87 2.93 -5.30
CA GLU A 106 7.41 2.98 -5.16
C GLU A 106 6.84 1.70 -4.53
N TYR A 107 7.33 0.53 -4.96
CA TYR A 107 6.96 -0.77 -4.38
C TYR A 107 7.38 -0.90 -2.92
N ASN A 108 8.60 -0.46 -2.58
CA ASN A 108 9.09 -0.49 -1.20
C ASN A 108 8.25 0.41 -0.30
N ASP A 109 7.86 1.59 -0.76
CA ASP A 109 6.95 2.46 0.00
C ASP A 109 5.61 1.75 0.26
N VAL A 110 4.98 1.17 -0.78
CA VAL A 110 3.74 0.39 -0.63
C VAL A 110 3.90 -0.74 0.39
N LYS A 111 5.04 -1.44 0.36
CA LYS A 111 5.37 -2.50 1.31
C LYS A 111 5.53 -1.99 2.74
N GLU A 112 6.17 -0.84 2.95
CA GLU A 112 6.30 -0.22 4.28
C GLU A 112 4.94 0.21 4.83
N TRP A 113 4.04 0.74 3.99
CA TRP A 113 2.66 1.03 4.39
C TRP A 113 1.91 -0.23 4.86
N TYR A 114 2.04 -1.35 4.16
CA TYR A 114 1.45 -2.62 4.61
C TYR A 114 2.06 -3.11 5.93
N LYS A 115 3.39 -3.02 6.10
CA LYS A 115 4.05 -3.37 7.37
C LYS A 115 3.54 -2.52 8.54
N MET A 116 3.32 -1.22 8.31
CA MET A 116 2.75 -0.33 9.31
C MET A 116 1.34 -0.76 9.70
N LEU A 117 0.49 -1.13 8.72
CA LEU A 117 -0.86 -1.62 8.98
C LEU A 117 -0.89 -2.91 9.83
N TYR A 118 0.10 -3.80 9.68
CA TYR A 118 0.21 -5.02 10.50
C TYR A 118 0.44 -4.75 11.99
N ASN A 119 0.90 -3.56 12.37
CA ASN A 119 1.06 -3.19 13.78
C ASN A 119 -0.27 -2.84 14.47
N TYR A 120 -1.37 -2.72 13.71
CA TYR A 120 -2.68 -2.40 14.22
C TYR A 120 -3.58 -3.65 14.26
N PRO A 121 -4.51 -3.75 15.22
CA PRO A 121 -5.32 -4.95 15.46
C PRO A 121 -6.37 -5.26 14.38
N TYR A 122 -6.36 -4.54 13.25
CA TYR A 122 -7.31 -4.74 12.17
C TYR A 122 -6.79 -5.81 11.20
N ASN A 123 -7.60 -6.86 10.99
CA ASN A 123 -7.26 -7.96 10.11
C ASN A 123 -7.19 -7.49 8.65
N ILE A 124 -5.97 -7.38 8.12
CA ILE A 124 -5.74 -7.25 6.69
C ILE A 124 -6.11 -8.59 6.05
N SER A 125 -7.04 -8.57 5.08
CA SER A 125 -7.41 -9.80 4.38
C SER A 125 -6.32 -10.23 3.39
N GLU A 126 -6.29 -11.51 3.01
CA GLU A 126 -5.37 -11.96 1.96
C GLU A 126 -5.65 -11.30 0.59
N GLU A 127 -6.89 -10.89 0.34
CA GLU A 127 -7.29 -10.18 -0.88
C GLU A 127 -6.62 -8.81 -0.97
N ASP A 128 -6.52 -8.11 0.16
CA ASP A 128 -5.87 -6.80 0.25
C ASP A 128 -4.35 -6.87 -0.03
N LEU A 129 -3.75 -8.06 0.13
CA LEU A 129 -2.34 -8.32 -0.17
C LEU A 129 -2.12 -8.79 -1.62
N GLY A 130 -3.18 -8.98 -2.41
CA GLY A 130 -3.09 -9.47 -3.78
C GLY A 130 -2.20 -8.60 -4.67
N SER A 131 -2.35 -7.27 -4.57
CA SER A 131 -1.52 -6.31 -5.32
C SER A 131 -0.05 -6.39 -4.92
N LEU A 132 0.25 -6.61 -3.64
CA LEU A 132 1.61 -6.79 -3.15
C LEU A 132 2.23 -8.10 -3.66
N LYS A 133 1.49 -9.21 -3.64
CA LYS A 133 1.91 -10.51 -4.20
C LYS A 133 2.25 -10.37 -5.69
N GLN A 134 1.38 -9.69 -6.44
CA GLN A 134 1.56 -9.44 -7.88
C GLN A 134 2.77 -8.54 -8.17
N CYS A 135 2.98 -7.46 -7.41
CA CYS A 135 4.17 -6.63 -7.54
C CYS A 135 5.45 -7.40 -7.18
N SER A 136 5.43 -8.19 -6.10
CA SER A 136 6.57 -9.02 -5.70
C SER A 136 6.99 -10.01 -6.78
N PHE A 137 6.03 -10.56 -7.51
CA PHE A 137 6.32 -11.43 -8.65
C PHE A 137 7.08 -10.68 -9.76
N TRP A 138 6.62 -9.48 -10.13
CA TRP A 138 7.29 -8.67 -11.16
C TRP A 138 8.66 -8.18 -10.73
N VAL A 139 8.83 -7.81 -9.47
CA VAL A 139 10.12 -7.46 -8.86
C VAL A 139 11.17 -8.56 -9.10
N MET A 140 10.78 -9.83 -9.00
CA MET A 140 11.68 -10.96 -9.27
C MET A 140 11.85 -11.25 -10.77
N LYS A 141 10.81 -11.02 -11.57
CA LYS A 141 10.76 -11.44 -12.98
C LYS A 141 11.31 -10.39 -13.96
N ILE A 142 11.26 -9.10 -13.61
CA ILE A 142 11.58 -8.00 -14.54
C ILE A 142 13.04 -8.05 -15.01
N TRP A 143 13.97 -8.39 -14.12
CA TRP A 143 15.40 -8.51 -14.46
C TRP A 143 15.70 -9.69 -15.41
N PRO A 144 15.24 -10.92 -15.12
CA PRO A 144 15.30 -12.02 -16.08
C PRO A 144 14.72 -11.67 -17.46
N THR A 145 13.55 -11.04 -17.49
CA THR A 145 12.91 -10.65 -18.76
C THR A 145 13.74 -9.61 -19.52
N MET A 146 14.37 -8.66 -18.83
CA MET A 146 15.30 -7.73 -19.47
C MET A 146 16.52 -8.43 -20.11
N GLN A 147 17.05 -9.46 -19.45
CA GLN A 147 18.16 -10.26 -19.99
C GLN A 147 17.75 -11.06 -21.23
N GLU A 148 16.55 -11.66 -21.22
CA GLU A 148 16.00 -12.35 -22.39
C GLU A 148 15.80 -11.41 -23.58
N VAL A 149 15.29 -10.19 -23.32
CA VAL A 149 15.12 -9.17 -24.37
C VAL A 149 16.47 -8.70 -24.91
N GLU A 150 17.49 -8.57 -24.06
CA GLU A 150 18.84 -8.24 -24.48
C GLU A 150 19.45 -9.33 -25.38
N LEU A 151 19.30 -10.61 -25.02
CA LEU A 151 19.73 -11.72 -25.86
C LEU A 151 19.00 -11.76 -27.21
N ARG A 152 17.69 -11.47 -27.20
CA ARG A 152 16.88 -11.37 -28.44
C ARG A 152 17.37 -10.25 -29.34
N LEU A 153 17.55 -9.04 -28.81
CA LEU A 153 18.04 -7.89 -29.58
C LEU A 153 19.45 -8.13 -30.13
N GLN A 154 20.31 -8.85 -29.40
CA GLN A 154 21.64 -9.25 -29.91
C GLN A 154 21.55 -10.27 -31.05
N SER A 155 20.53 -11.11 -31.09
CA SER A 155 20.32 -12.08 -32.18
C SER A 155 19.63 -11.49 -33.42
N GLU A 156 18.92 -10.37 -33.25
CA GLU A 156 18.24 -9.63 -34.33
C GLU A 156 19.15 -8.55 -34.99
N ARG A 157 20.32 -8.26 -34.39
CA ARG A 157 21.41 -7.45 -34.97
C ARG A 157 22.26 -8.25 -35.94
#